data_AF-A0A7J7CME0-F1
#
_entry.id   AF-A0A7J7CME0-F1
#
_cell.length_a   1.000
_cell.length_b   1.000
_cell.length_c   1.000
_cell.angle_alpha   90.00
_cell.angle_beta   90.00
_cell.angle_gamma   90.00
#
_symmetry.space_group_name_H-M   'P 1'
#
loop_
_entity.id
_entity.type
_entity.pdbx_description
1 polymer ?
#
loop_
_entity_poly.entity_id
_entity_poly.type
_entity_poly.pdbx_seq_one_letter_code
_entity_poly.pdbx_strand_id
1 'polypeptide(L)'
;MAGSRLFSIFPVCFLVLLLKAQSIPITLVQSGVAKGAVCLDGSPPAYHFDKGFGAGINNWLVHIEGGAWCKDTATCLSRKNTERGSSSKMKKDMGFSGILSGKKNSNPDFYDWNRIKIRYCDGSSFTGDVEAVSPSTGLYLRGARVWRAIIDDLLAKGMNKAQMAILSGCSAGGLSAILHCDNFKDLLPATTKVKCISDAGFFLNAKDISGGQTIQNFFSQVAATHGSTKNLPASCTARTTPAELCFFPQYVAQTMRTPLFILNSAYDSWQLKNILAPSSADSGNKWSNCKLDLKKCSAPQLQTVQGYCLNFQSLSLSHSNA
;
A
#
# COMPACT_ATOMS: atom_id res chain seq x y z
N MET A 1 -30.89 -67.34 29.61
CA MET A 1 -29.45 -67.28 29.96
C MET A 1 -28.84 -66.13 29.18
N ALA A 2 -28.35 -65.14 29.93
CA ALA A 2 -27.81 -63.89 29.42
C ALA A 2 -26.44 -64.13 28.74
N GLY A 3 -26.25 -63.52 27.57
CA GLY A 3 -24.96 -63.43 26.89
C GLY A 3 -24.72 -61.98 26.50
N SER A 4 -24.12 -61.23 27.42
CA SER A 4 -23.76 -59.81 27.29
C SER A 4 -22.73 -59.63 26.17
N ARG A 5 -23.07 -58.88 25.12
CA ARG A 5 -22.11 -58.43 24.12
C ARG A 5 -21.33 -57.24 24.69
N LEU A 6 -20.05 -57.45 24.99
CA LEU A 6 -19.11 -56.36 25.30
C LEU A 6 -18.94 -55.49 24.04
N PHE A 7 -19.51 -54.29 24.04
CA PHE A 7 -19.09 -53.23 23.14
C PHE A 7 -17.81 -52.59 23.71
N SER A 8 -16.67 -52.88 23.11
CA SER A 8 -15.44 -52.10 23.34
C SER A 8 -15.65 -50.70 22.78
N ILE A 9 -15.87 -49.73 23.66
CA ILE A 9 -15.83 -48.31 23.32
C ILE A 9 -14.35 -47.94 23.22
N PHE A 10 -13.81 -47.93 22.01
CA PHE A 10 -12.54 -47.25 21.76
C PHE A 10 -12.75 -45.76 22.02
N PRO A 11 -11.94 -45.11 22.88
CA PRO A 11 -11.92 -43.66 22.93
C PRO A 11 -11.32 -43.19 21.61
N VAL A 12 -12.18 -42.81 20.67
CA VAL A 12 -11.75 -42.00 19.52
C VAL A 12 -11.30 -40.68 20.11
N CYS A 13 -10.01 -40.60 20.41
CA CYS A 13 -9.32 -39.38 20.74
C CYS A 13 -9.44 -38.50 19.50
N PHE A 14 -10.49 -37.67 19.44
CA PHE A 14 -10.57 -36.56 18.52
C PHE A 14 -9.41 -35.63 18.87
N LEU A 15 -8.25 -35.92 18.28
CA LEU A 15 -7.19 -34.94 18.15
C LEU A 15 -7.79 -33.86 17.26
N VAL A 16 -8.47 -32.90 17.88
CA VAL A 16 -8.78 -31.63 17.25
C VAL A 16 -7.41 -31.02 16.98
N LEU A 17 -6.85 -31.33 15.81
CA LEU A 17 -5.82 -30.54 15.19
C LEU A 17 -6.45 -29.17 15.04
N LEU A 18 -6.25 -28.34 16.06
CA LEU A 18 -6.36 -26.90 15.94
C LEU A 18 -5.42 -26.56 14.78
N LEU A 19 -5.98 -26.48 13.57
CA LEU A 19 -5.34 -25.90 12.41
C LEU A 19 -5.01 -24.48 12.84
N LYS A 20 -3.82 -24.28 13.42
CA LYS A 20 -3.29 -22.97 13.70
C LYS A 20 -3.43 -22.20 12.41
N ALA A 21 -4.21 -21.12 12.44
CA ALA A 21 -4.18 -20.15 11.36
C ALA A 21 -2.70 -19.83 11.13
N GLN A 22 -2.22 -20.06 9.90
CA GLN A 22 -0.80 -19.94 9.59
C GLN A 22 -0.37 -18.50 9.85
N SER A 23 0.34 -18.28 10.95
CA SER A 23 0.85 -16.98 11.33
C SER A 23 2.23 -16.80 10.69
N ILE A 24 2.37 -15.75 9.89
CA ILE A 24 3.54 -15.53 9.04
C ILE A 24 4.47 -14.58 9.80
N PRO A 25 5.71 -15.00 10.13
CA PRO A 25 6.63 -14.17 10.91
C PRO A 25 7.12 -12.96 10.12
N ILE A 26 7.47 -11.91 10.84
CA ILE A 26 8.12 -10.73 10.30
C ILE A 26 9.57 -11.04 9.94
N THR A 27 10.02 -10.54 8.80
CA THR A 27 11.41 -10.51 8.37
C THR A 27 11.91 -9.08 8.48
N LEU A 28 13.02 -8.87 9.21
CA LEU A 28 13.71 -7.59 9.29
C LEU A 28 14.88 -7.57 8.30
N VAL A 29 14.95 -6.56 7.44
CA VAL A 29 16.00 -6.43 6.43
C VAL A 29 17.21 -5.72 7.03
N GLN A 30 17.91 -6.42 7.93
CA GLN A 30 19.05 -5.87 8.67
C GLN A 30 20.19 -5.40 7.75
N SER A 31 20.40 -6.09 6.63
CA SER A 31 21.39 -5.73 5.61
C SER A 31 21.13 -4.36 4.96
N GLY A 32 19.90 -3.85 5.02
CA GLY A 32 19.53 -2.53 4.52
C GLY A 32 20.03 -1.38 5.40
N VAL A 33 20.19 -1.62 6.71
CA VAL A 33 20.55 -0.56 7.68
C VAL A 33 21.91 0.04 7.35
N ALA A 34 22.90 -0.79 7.01
CA ALA A 34 24.23 -0.34 6.59
C ALA A 34 24.21 0.52 5.31
N LYS A 35 23.15 0.43 4.51
CA LYS A 35 22.91 1.24 3.30
C LYS A 35 22.02 2.46 3.57
N GLY A 36 21.70 2.73 4.83
CA GLY A 36 20.79 3.81 5.24
C GLY A 36 19.31 3.53 4.94
N ALA A 37 18.94 2.29 4.62
CA ALA A 37 17.54 1.89 4.49
C ALA A 37 16.98 1.61 5.89
N VAL A 38 16.24 2.57 6.44
CA VAL A 38 15.67 2.51 7.78
C VAL A 38 14.30 3.18 7.83
N CYS A 39 13.44 2.74 8.75
CA CYS A 39 12.16 3.38 9.05
C CYS A 39 12.35 4.76 9.70
N LEU A 40 11.25 5.50 9.92
CA LEU A 40 11.29 6.86 10.52
C LEU A 40 12.08 6.95 11.83
N ASP A 41 12.14 5.89 12.63
CA ASP A 41 12.88 5.80 13.88
C ASP A 41 14.33 5.29 13.78
N GLY A 42 14.77 4.85 12.60
CA GLY A 42 16.07 4.23 12.38
C GLY A 42 16.08 2.71 12.46
N SER A 43 14.96 2.05 12.77
CA SER A 43 14.84 0.59 12.75
C SER A 43 14.87 0.02 11.32
N PRO A 44 15.27 -1.25 11.12
CA PRO A 44 15.34 -1.86 9.79
C PRO A 44 13.95 -1.94 9.11
N PRO A 45 13.92 -1.95 7.77
CA PRO A 45 12.73 -2.29 6.98
C PRO A 45 12.19 -3.66 7.34
N ALA A 46 10.90 -3.89 7.10
CA ALA A 46 10.28 -5.16 7.41
C ALA A 46 9.22 -5.60 6.41
N TYR A 47 9.05 -6.91 6.29
CA TYR A 47 7.97 -7.53 5.53
C TYR A 47 7.60 -8.91 6.11
N HIS A 48 6.45 -9.44 5.74
CA HIS A 48 6.07 -10.84 6.00
C HIS A 48 6.09 -11.62 4.69
N PHE A 49 6.52 -12.88 4.73
CA PHE A 49 6.67 -13.71 3.52
C PHE A 49 6.22 -15.14 3.76
N ASP A 50 5.21 -15.54 2.99
CA ASP A 50 4.72 -16.91 2.89
C ASP A 50 5.17 -17.49 1.54
N LYS A 51 5.94 -18.59 1.59
CA LYS A 51 6.60 -19.15 0.41
C LYS A 51 5.58 -19.81 -0.52
N GLY A 52 5.77 -19.61 -1.82
CA GLY A 52 5.00 -20.29 -2.85
C GLY A 52 5.33 -21.77 -2.92
N PHE A 53 4.45 -22.54 -3.55
CA PHE A 53 4.58 -23.98 -3.72
C PHE A 53 3.95 -24.41 -5.05
N GLY A 54 4.20 -25.67 -5.45
CA GLY A 54 3.60 -26.24 -6.65
C GLY A 54 3.87 -25.40 -7.90
N ALA A 55 2.82 -25.11 -8.66
CA ALA A 55 2.90 -24.32 -9.89
C ALA A 55 3.24 -22.84 -9.64
N GLY A 56 2.88 -22.30 -8.47
CA GLY A 56 3.12 -20.91 -8.09
C GLY A 56 4.51 -20.58 -7.56
N ILE A 57 5.44 -21.55 -7.47
CA ILE A 57 6.75 -21.34 -6.80
C ILE A 57 7.63 -20.25 -7.44
N ASN A 58 7.45 -19.96 -8.73
CA ASN A 58 8.14 -18.87 -9.44
C ASN A 58 7.25 -17.64 -9.67
N ASN A 59 6.07 -17.59 -9.05
CA ASN A 59 5.18 -16.45 -9.14
C ASN A 59 5.15 -15.67 -7.82
N TRP A 60 5.06 -14.35 -7.90
CA TRP A 60 5.28 -13.45 -6.77
C TRP A 60 4.14 -12.44 -6.67
N LEU A 61 3.56 -12.32 -5.48
CA LEU A 61 2.59 -11.30 -5.12
C LEU A 61 3.17 -10.46 -3.98
N VAL A 62 3.64 -9.27 -4.32
CA VAL A 62 4.21 -8.30 -3.38
C VAL A 62 3.14 -7.28 -3.07
N HIS A 63 2.66 -7.25 -1.83
CA HIS A 63 1.60 -6.34 -1.40
C HIS A 63 2.11 -5.32 -0.38
N ILE A 64 1.90 -4.04 -0.68
CA ILE A 64 2.33 -2.91 0.14
C ILE A 64 1.21 -2.53 1.12
N GLU A 65 1.54 -2.51 2.40
CA GLU A 65 0.65 -2.03 3.45
C GLU A 65 0.31 -0.54 3.28
N GLY A 66 -0.94 -0.16 3.53
CA GLY A 66 -1.36 1.24 3.56
C GLY A 66 -1.03 1.94 4.89
N GLY A 67 -1.42 3.20 5.01
CA GLY A 67 -1.23 3.94 6.27
C GLY A 67 -1.09 5.45 6.16
N ALA A 68 -1.68 6.09 5.13
CA ALA A 68 -1.58 7.52 4.87
C ALA A 68 -0.13 8.06 4.83
N TRP A 69 0.09 9.36 4.99
CA TRP A 69 1.40 10.01 4.92
C TRP A 69 1.64 10.95 6.09
N CYS A 70 2.90 11.33 6.29
CA CYS A 70 3.24 12.51 7.09
C CYS A 70 3.82 13.59 6.18
N LYS A 71 3.34 14.81 6.36
CA LYS A 71 3.56 15.92 5.42
C LYS A 71 4.57 16.96 5.93
N ASP A 72 4.91 16.88 7.21
CA ASP A 72 5.81 17.80 7.90
C ASP A 72 6.50 17.08 9.07
N THR A 73 7.47 17.76 9.68
CA THR A 73 8.25 17.21 10.81
C THR A 73 7.36 16.74 11.96
N ALA A 74 6.33 17.51 12.32
CA ALA A 74 5.45 17.19 13.45
C ALA A 74 4.63 15.92 13.19
N THR A 75 4.03 15.80 12.00
CA THR A 75 3.24 14.63 11.60
C THR A 75 4.12 13.40 11.35
N CYS A 76 5.40 13.55 11.01
CA CYS A 76 6.32 12.42 10.91
C CYS A 76 6.81 11.97 12.28
N LEU A 77 7.09 12.90 13.20
CA LEU A 77 7.42 12.60 14.59
C LEU A 77 6.31 11.82 15.29
N SER A 78 5.05 12.17 15.08
CA SER A 78 3.92 11.44 15.67
C SER A 78 3.84 9.99 15.21
N ARG A 79 4.37 9.67 14.02
CA ARG A 79 4.44 8.30 13.48
C ARG A 79 5.68 7.53 13.91
N LYS A 80 6.79 8.23 14.17
CA LYS A 80 8.12 7.66 14.42
C LYS A 80 8.06 6.45 15.35
N ASN A 81 7.41 6.60 16.51
CA ASN A 81 7.38 5.57 17.55
C ASN A 81 6.14 4.66 17.50
N THR A 82 5.54 4.50 16.31
CA THR A 82 4.37 3.64 16.07
C THR A 82 4.71 2.55 15.05
N GLU A 83 3.78 1.61 14.81
CA GLU A 83 3.92 0.61 13.73
C GLU A 83 4.10 1.22 12.33
N ARG A 84 3.76 2.52 12.16
CA ARG A 84 3.91 3.28 10.91
C ARG A 84 5.24 4.01 10.77
N GLY A 85 6.12 3.92 11.78
CA GLY A 85 7.44 4.56 11.77
C GLY A 85 8.55 3.68 12.32
N SER A 86 8.23 2.52 12.89
CA SER A 86 9.17 1.64 13.58
C SER A 86 8.82 0.17 13.41
N SER A 87 9.75 -0.63 12.88
CA SER A 87 9.61 -2.09 12.83
C SER A 87 9.74 -2.74 14.22
N SER A 88 10.34 -2.04 15.18
CA SER A 88 10.36 -2.47 16.59
C SER A 88 8.96 -2.51 17.19
N LYS A 89 8.05 -1.65 16.72
CA LYS A 89 6.66 -1.55 17.20
C LYS A 89 5.69 -2.44 16.44
N MET A 90 6.06 -2.92 15.25
CA MET A 90 5.22 -3.79 14.44
C MET A 90 4.96 -5.16 15.10
N LYS A 91 3.73 -5.66 14.96
CA LYS A 91 3.41 -7.08 15.20
C LYS A 91 4.43 -8.01 14.51
N LYS A 92 4.93 -8.98 15.28
CA LYS A 92 5.97 -9.93 14.85
C LYS A 92 5.43 -11.07 13.99
N ASP A 93 4.12 -11.25 13.99
CA ASP A 93 3.43 -12.24 13.21
C ASP A 93 2.12 -11.67 12.66
N MET A 94 1.66 -12.24 11.53
CA MET A 94 0.48 -11.77 10.83
C MET A 94 -0.19 -12.92 10.07
N GLY A 95 -1.51 -13.02 10.19
CA GLY A 95 -2.31 -13.86 9.30
C GLY A 95 -2.58 -13.14 7.98
N PHE A 96 -2.35 -13.83 6.86
CA PHE A 96 -2.75 -13.32 5.55
C PHE A 96 -4.20 -13.66 5.23
N SER A 97 -4.86 -12.76 4.50
CA SER A 97 -6.26 -12.87 4.07
C SER A 97 -6.46 -12.24 2.69
N GLY A 98 -7.66 -12.41 2.11
CA GLY A 98 -7.99 -11.91 0.77
C GLY A 98 -7.00 -12.42 -0.28
N ILE A 99 -6.50 -11.51 -1.13
CA ILE A 99 -5.53 -11.82 -2.20
C ILE A 99 -4.19 -12.41 -1.69
N LEU A 100 -3.88 -12.26 -0.40
CA LEU A 100 -2.69 -12.86 0.22
C LEU A 100 -2.99 -14.19 0.94
N SER A 101 -4.25 -14.62 1.01
CA SER A 101 -4.62 -15.86 1.69
C SER A 101 -3.93 -17.07 1.05
N GLY A 102 -3.44 -18.00 1.87
CA GLY A 102 -2.91 -19.29 1.40
C GLY A 102 -3.99 -20.34 1.16
N LYS A 103 -5.26 -19.99 1.38
CA LYS A 103 -6.39 -20.89 1.20
C LYS A 103 -6.98 -20.71 -0.20
N LYS A 104 -6.93 -21.76 -1.03
CA LYS A 104 -7.49 -21.78 -2.39
C LYS A 104 -8.95 -21.29 -2.45
N ASN A 105 -9.79 -21.65 -1.48
CA ASN A 105 -11.20 -21.22 -1.45
C ASN A 105 -11.37 -19.70 -1.27
N SER A 106 -10.38 -19.01 -0.72
CA SER A 106 -10.42 -17.55 -0.51
C SER A 106 -9.55 -16.77 -1.50
N ASN A 107 -8.58 -17.45 -2.13
CA ASN A 107 -7.61 -16.89 -3.06
C ASN A 107 -7.32 -17.91 -4.17
N PRO A 108 -8.28 -18.19 -5.06
CA PRO A 108 -8.17 -19.29 -6.01
C PRO A 108 -7.01 -19.10 -7.00
N ASP A 109 -6.66 -17.84 -7.29
CA ASP A 109 -5.68 -17.48 -8.32
C ASP A 109 -4.23 -17.43 -7.81
N PHE A 110 -4.01 -17.03 -6.55
CA PHE A 110 -2.67 -16.72 -6.03
C PHE A 110 -2.28 -17.48 -4.76
N TYR A 111 -3.10 -18.42 -4.27
CA TYR A 111 -2.85 -19.12 -3.00
C TYR A 111 -1.50 -19.86 -2.95
N ASP A 112 -1.00 -20.35 -4.08
CA ASP A 112 0.24 -21.10 -4.19
C ASP A 112 1.44 -20.24 -4.65
N TRP A 113 1.25 -18.93 -4.83
CA TRP A 113 2.33 -17.98 -5.15
C TRP A 113 3.17 -17.65 -3.91
N ASN A 114 4.38 -17.11 -4.13
CA ASN A 114 5.11 -16.40 -3.09
C ASN A 114 4.31 -15.15 -2.71
N ARG A 115 3.84 -15.07 -1.48
CA ARG A 115 2.95 -13.99 -1.00
C ARG A 115 3.70 -13.15 0.03
N ILE A 116 3.78 -11.85 -0.21
CA ILE A 116 4.58 -10.91 0.59
C ILE A 116 3.71 -9.74 1.03
N LYS A 117 3.83 -9.35 2.30
CA LYS A 117 3.27 -8.09 2.84
C LYS A 117 4.42 -7.19 3.27
N ILE A 118 4.74 -6.17 2.48
CA ILE A 118 5.69 -5.11 2.85
C ILE A 118 5.06 -4.25 3.94
N ARG A 119 5.77 -4.03 5.04
CA ARG A 119 5.30 -3.19 6.14
C ARG A 119 5.69 -1.73 5.90
N TYR A 120 4.71 -0.84 6.03
CA TYR A 120 4.84 0.57 5.67
C TYR A 120 5.31 1.42 6.85
N CYS A 121 6.54 1.95 6.77
CA CYS A 121 7.21 2.62 7.89
C CYS A 121 7.93 3.94 7.55
N ASP A 122 7.79 4.46 6.32
CA ASP A 122 8.48 5.66 5.86
C ASP A 122 7.57 6.91 5.80
N GLY A 123 6.25 6.71 5.62
CA GLY A 123 5.29 7.82 5.59
C GLY A 123 5.24 8.62 4.28
N SER A 124 5.84 8.13 3.20
CA SER A 124 5.96 8.82 1.89
C SER A 124 5.63 7.94 0.67
N SER A 125 4.91 6.83 0.83
CA SER A 125 4.76 5.79 -0.22
C SER A 125 6.11 5.33 -0.79
N PHE A 126 7.11 5.18 0.07
CA PHE A 126 8.46 4.77 -0.26
C PHE A 126 9.16 5.66 -1.31
N THR A 127 8.82 6.95 -1.39
CA THR A 127 9.45 7.88 -2.34
C THR A 127 10.53 8.75 -1.70
N GLY A 128 10.51 8.92 -0.38
CA GLY A 128 11.41 9.83 0.32
C GLY A 128 12.88 9.38 0.33
N ASP A 129 13.79 10.33 0.21
CA ASP A 129 15.22 10.09 0.46
C ASP A 129 15.96 11.39 0.81
N VAL A 130 16.05 11.69 2.10
CA VAL A 130 16.78 12.84 2.65
C VAL A 130 18.06 12.38 3.34
N GLU A 131 19.22 12.86 2.90
CA GLU A 131 20.52 12.45 3.44
C GLU A 131 20.78 12.90 4.86
N ALA A 132 20.36 14.12 5.20
CA ALA A 132 20.51 14.63 6.55
C ALA A 132 19.51 13.96 7.50
N VAL A 133 20.00 13.49 8.65
CA VAL A 133 19.17 13.11 9.79
C VAL A 133 19.06 14.33 10.68
N SER A 134 17.85 14.77 10.99
CA SER A 134 17.66 15.91 11.89
C SER A 134 18.22 15.59 13.27
N PRO A 135 19.22 16.33 13.79
CA PRO A 135 19.78 16.05 15.11
C PRO A 135 18.77 16.26 16.24
N SER A 136 17.80 17.17 16.06
CA SER A 136 16.80 17.50 17.07
C SER A 136 15.65 16.49 17.13
N THR A 137 15.31 15.85 16.00
CA THR A 137 14.16 14.94 15.94
C THR A 137 14.55 13.49 15.74
N GLY A 138 15.78 13.22 15.27
CA GLY A 138 16.27 11.90 14.90
C GLY A 138 15.36 11.19 13.88
N LEU A 139 14.73 11.95 12.97
CA LEU A 139 13.86 11.41 11.93
C LEU A 139 14.68 10.97 10.72
N TYR A 140 14.38 9.79 10.21
CA TYR A 140 14.94 9.24 8.98
C TYR A 140 13.88 9.21 7.88
N LEU A 141 14.06 9.98 6.82
CA LEU A 141 13.13 10.05 5.70
C LEU A 141 13.72 9.29 4.50
N ARG A 142 13.63 7.95 4.56
CA ARG A 142 14.42 7.01 3.72
C ARG A 142 13.58 6.06 2.87
N GLY A 143 12.33 6.41 2.58
CA GLY A 143 11.36 5.58 1.86
C GLY A 143 11.93 4.84 0.64
N ALA A 144 12.63 5.53 -0.27
CA ALA A 144 13.18 4.92 -1.47
C ALA A 144 14.28 3.89 -1.18
N ARG A 145 15.09 4.11 -0.13
CA ARG A 145 16.10 3.13 0.32
C ARG A 145 15.43 1.92 0.95
N VAL A 146 14.39 2.14 1.75
CA VAL A 146 13.58 1.08 2.37
C VAL A 146 12.97 0.19 1.28
N TRP A 147 12.35 0.79 0.26
CA TRP A 147 11.84 0.06 -0.90
C TRP A 147 12.94 -0.77 -1.57
N ARG A 148 14.05 -0.14 -1.93
CA ARG A 148 15.14 -0.83 -2.62
C ARG A 148 15.69 -2.00 -1.83
N ALA A 149 15.93 -1.81 -0.53
CA ALA A 149 16.47 -2.85 0.34
C ALA A 149 15.53 -4.05 0.45
N ILE A 150 14.21 -3.83 0.55
CA ILE A 150 13.23 -4.91 0.58
C ILE A 150 13.22 -5.66 -0.76
N ILE A 151 13.17 -4.96 -1.89
CA ILE A 151 13.15 -5.62 -3.20
C ILE A 151 14.43 -6.42 -3.46
N ASP A 152 15.61 -5.87 -3.12
CA ASP A 152 16.89 -6.59 -3.25
C ASP A 152 16.91 -7.88 -2.40
N ASP A 153 16.39 -7.82 -1.18
CA ASP A 153 16.32 -8.97 -0.29
C ASP A 153 15.34 -10.05 -0.81
N LEU A 154 14.22 -9.64 -1.43
CA LEU A 154 13.30 -10.56 -2.11
C LEU A 154 13.92 -11.18 -3.38
N LEU A 155 14.66 -10.38 -4.18
CA LEU A 155 15.40 -10.86 -5.34
C LEU A 155 16.40 -11.94 -4.94
N ALA A 156 17.16 -11.72 -3.86
CA ALA A 156 18.10 -12.70 -3.31
C ALA A 156 17.40 -13.98 -2.81
N LYS A 157 16.14 -13.88 -2.40
CA LYS A 157 15.29 -15.02 -1.96
C LYS A 157 14.61 -15.77 -3.11
N GLY A 158 14.92 -15.43 -4.36
CA GLY A 158 14.46 -16.16 -5.54
C GLY A 158 13.53 -15.36 -6.45
N MET A 159 13.16 -14.13 -6.09
CA MET A 159 12.33 -13.29 -6.96
C MET A 159 13.06 -12.92 -8.27
N ASN A 160 14.39 -13.03 -8.29
CA ASN A 160 15.20 -12.94 -9.51
C ASN A 160 14.93 -14.06 -10.54
N LYS A 161 14.11 -15.07 -10.21
CA LYS A 161 13.65 -16.13 -11.13
C LYS A 161 12.16 -16.03 -11.44
N ALA A 162 11.52 -14.92 -11.08
CA ALA A 162 10.08 -14.76 -11.22
C ALA A 162 9.62 -14.93 -12.68
N GLN A 163 8.59 -15.75 -12.89
CA GLN A 163 7.88 -15.83 -14.17
C GLN A 163 6.78 -14.77 -14.24
N MET A 164 5.99 -14.67 -13.18
CA MET A 164 4.97 -13.65 -12.97
C MET A 164 5.26 -12.89 -11.68
N ALA A 165 5.10 -11.57 -11.70
CA ALA A 165 5.12 -10.78 -10.48
C ALA A 165 3.98 -9.75 -10.47
N ILE A 166 3.30 -9.63 -9.35
CA ILE A 166 2.28 -8.62 -9.11
C ILE A 166 2.77 -7.70 -7.99
N LEU A 167 2.87 -6.41 -8.28
CA LEU A 167 2.98 -5.39 -7.24
C LEU A 167 1.58 -4.89 -6.89
N SER A 168 1.17 -5.05 -5.65
CA SER A 168 -0.13 -4.60 -5.18
C SER A 168 -0.03 -3.76 -3.92
N GLY A 169 -1.11 -3.11 -3.52
CA GLY A 169 -1.19 -2.47 -2.21
C GLY A 169 -2.56 -1.84 -2.00
N CYS A 170 -2.85 -1.44 -0.76
CA CYS A 170 -4.11 -0.82 -0.38
C CYS A 170 -3.87 0.61 0.16
N SER A 171 -4.72 1.57 -0.18
CA SER A 171 -4.63 2.97 0.29
C SER A 171 -3.27 3.60 -0.09
N ALA A 172 -2.49 4.10 0.88
CA ALA A 172 -1.14 4.60 0.61
C ALA A 172 -0.19 3.57 -0.02
N GLY A 173 -0.41 2.27 0.24
CA GLY A 173 0.29 1.17 -0.40
C GLY A 173 -0.19 0.93 -1.83
N GLY A 174 -1.48 1.20 -2.13
CA GLY A 174 -2.02 1.18 -3.48
C GLY A 174 -1.41 2.31 -4.32
N LEU A 175 -1.31 3.51 -3.75
CA LEU A 175 -0.57 4.60 -4.38
C LEU A 175 0.90 4.23 -4.59
N SER A 176 1.54 3.62 -3.59
CA SER A 176 2.92 3.13 -3.73
C SER A 176 3.05 2.11 -4.86
N ALA A 177 2.07 1.22 -5.05
CA ALA A 177 2.08 0.26 -6.15
C ALA A 177 2.04 0.96 -7.53
N ILE A 178 1.35 2.09 -7.65
CA ILE A 178 1.36 2.93 -8.86
C ILE A 178 2.73 3.58 -9.05
N LEU A 179 3.22 4.29 -8.03
CA LEU A 179 4.45 5.08 -8.10
C LEU A 179 5.70 4.22 -8.38
N HIS A 180 5.72 2.98 -7.90
CA HIS A 180 6.86 2.08 -8.07
C HIS A 180 6.64 1.02 -9.15
N CYS A 181 5.53 1.04 -9.89
CA CYS A 181 5.17 -0.05 -10.80
C CYS A 181 6.22 -0.31 -11.89
N ASP A 182 6.58 0.74 -12.64
CA ASP A 182 7.57 0.63 -13.70
C ASP A 182 8.97 0.33 -13.14
N ASN A 183 9.33 0.95 -12.01
CA ASN A 183 10.58 0.62 -11.33
C ASN A 183 10.64 -0.86 -10.93
N PHE A 184 9.57 -1.40 -10.34
CA PHE A 184 9.48 -2.80 -9.96
C PHE A 184 9.65 -3.74 -11.16
N LYS A 185 9.07 -3.41 -12.32
CA LYS A 185 9.30 -4.13 -13.57
C LYS A 185 10.77 -4.07 -13.99
N ASP A 186 11.41 -2.91 -13.91
CA ASP A 186 12.81 -2.74 -14.28
C ASP A 186 13.79 -3.45 -13.33
N LEU A 187 13.38 -3.74 -12.09
CA LEU A 187 14.20 -4.49 -11.11
C LEU A 187 14.14 -6.02 -11.28
N LEU A 188 13.21 -6.52 -12.10
CA LEU A 188 13.00 -7.94 -12.35
C LEU A 188 13.66 -8.36 -13.68
N PRO A 189 13.88 -9.67 -13.90
CA PRO A 189 14.31 -10.16 -15.20
C PRO A 189 13.44 -9.61 -16.34
N ALA A 190 14.07 -9.33 -17.48
CA ALA A 190 13.37 -8.83 -18.66
C ALA A 190 12.21 -9.76 -19.08
N THR A 191 12.38 -11.07 -18.88
CA THR A 191 11.40 -12.13 -19.16
C THR A 191 10.23 -12.21 -18.18
N THR A 192 10.32 -11.61 -16.99
CA THR A 192 9.25 -11.64 -16.00
C THR A 192 8.05 -10.83 -16.47
N LYS A 193 6.86 -11.41 -16.44
CA LYS A 193 5.61 -10.68 -16.71
C LYS A 193 5.18 -9.97 -15.44
N VAL A 194 5.15 -8.64 -15.48
CA VAL A 194 4.80 -7.81 -14.33
C VAL A 194 3.47 -7.11 -14.56
N LYS A 195 2.63 -7.09 -13.53
CA LYS A 195 1.41 -6.30 -13.47
C LYS A 195 1.33 -5.59 -12.12
N CYS A 196 0.62 -4.48 -12.06
CA CYS A 196 0.39 -3.77 -10.81
C CYS A 196 -1.11 -3.70 -10.49
N ILE A 197 -1.44 -3.73 -9.20
CA ILE A 197 -2.81 -3.61 -8.70
C ILE A 197 -2.84 -2.51 -7.64
N SER A 198 -3.58 -1.45 -7.88
CA SER A 198 -3.81 -0.42 -6.88
C SER A 198 -5.21 -0.56 -6.30
N ASP A 199 -5.31 -0.99 -5.05
CA ASP A 199 -6.56 -1.00 -4.28
C ASP A 199 -6.68 0.29 -3.44
N ALA A 200 -7.77 1.04 -3.61
CA ALA A 200 -8.04 2.31 -2.93
C ALA A 200 -6.87 3.33 -2.99
N GLY A 201 -6.02 3.21 -4.01
CA GLY A 201 -4.79 4.00 -4.17
C GLY A 201 -4.89 5.13 -5.19
N PHE A 202 -6.05 5.29 -5.85
CA PHE A 202 -6.25 6.34 -6.84
C PHE A 202 -6.78 7.61 -6.16
N PHE A 203 -5.86 8.44 -5.67
CA PHE A 203 -6.19 9.73 -5.08
C PHE A 203 -6.37 10.80 -6.16
N LEU A 204 -7.51 11.48 -6.20
CA LEU A 204 -7.75 12.55 -7.17
C LEU A 204 -7.03 13.84 -6.76
N ASN A 205 -6.33 14.47 -7.71
CA ASN A 205 -6.05 15.89 -7.63
C ASN A 205 -7.31 16.65 -8.02
N ALA A 206 -8.08 17.08 -7.03
CA ALA A 206 -9.34 17.77 -7.21
C ALA A 206 -9.50 18.89 -6.18
N LYS A 207 -10.33 19.88 -6.52
CA LYS A 207 -10.69 20.95 -5.60
C LYS A 207 -11.62 20.43 -4.50
N ASP A 208 -11.44 20.94 -3.29
CA ASP A 208 -12.37 20.72 -2.18
C ASP A 208 -13.65 21.57 -2.33
N ILE A 209 -14.60 21.38 -1.42
CA ILE A 209 -15.89 22.10 -1.36
C ILE A 209 -15.77 23.63 -1.22
N SER A 210 -14.60 24.15 -0.84
CA SER A 210 -14.32 25.59 -0.80
C SER A 210 -13.62 26.10 -2.07
N GLY A 211 -13.34 25.21 -3.03
CA GLY A 211 -12.56 25.49 -4.23
C GLY A 211 -11.04 25.44 -4.05
N GLY A 212 -10.58 25.05 -2.85
CA GLY A 212 -9.16 24.95 -2.49
C GLY A 212 -8.48 23.69 -3.04
N GLN A 213 -7.15 23.74 -3.16
CA GLN A 213 -6.33 22.60 -3.61
C GLN A 213 -5.74 21.82 -2.43
N THR A 214 -6.59 21.47 -1.45
CA THR A 214 -6.13 20.90 -0.16
C THR A 214 -5.24 19.67 -0.33
N ILE A 215 -5.61 18.71 -1.18
CA ILE A 215 -4.81 17.50 -1.39
C ILE A 215 -3.53 17.77 -2.18
N GLN A 216 -3.54 18.70 -3.15
CA GLN A 216 -2.34 19.07 -3.89
C GLN A 216 -1.30 19.69 -2.96
N ASN A 217 -1.73 20.61 -2.09
CA ASN A 217 -0.88 21.21 -1.08
C ASN A 217 -0.35 20.16 -0.11
N PHE A 218 -1.19 19.19 0.28
CA PHE A 218 -0.78 18.08 1.14
C PHE A 218 0.34 17.24 0.49
N PHE A 219 0.19 16.78 -0.76
CA PHE A 219 1.24 16.01 -1.41
C PHE A 219 2.47 16.85 -1.78
N SER A 220 2.32 18.15 -2.03
CA SER A 220 3.46 19.06 -2.17
C SER A 220 4.27 19.12 -0.88
N GLN A 221 3.61 19.18 0.28
CA GLN A 221 4.25 19.13 1.60
C GLN A 221 4.93 17.77 1.87
N VAL A 222 4.27 16.66 1.52
CA VAL A 222 4.89 15.32 1.60
C VAL A 222 6.14 15.26 0.72
N ALA A 223 6.05 15.70 -0.53
CA ALA A 223 7.16 15.67 -1.47
C ALA A 223 8.34 16.50 -1.01
N ALA A 224 8.09 17.71 -0.51
CA ALA A 224 9.11 18.61 0.02
C ALA A 224 9.77 18.05 1.29
N THR A 225 8.96 17.61 2.27
CA THR A 225 9.46 17.08 3.54
C THR A 225 10.33 15.85 3.33
N HIS A 226 9.93 14.95 2.44
CA HIS A 226 10.62 13.68 2.22
C HIS A 226 11.67 13.73 1.09
N GLY A 227 11.80 14.85 0.37
CA GLY A 227 12.67 14.93 -0.80
C GLY A 227 12.27 13.94 -1.90
N SER A 228 10.97 13.69 -2.06
CA SER A 228 10.44 12.57 -2.86
C SER A 228 10.55 12.76 -4.37
N THR A 229 10.60 14.00 -4.86
CA THR A 229 10.48 14.32 -6.29
C THR A 229 11.50 13.59 -7.15
N LYS A 230 12.73 13.39 -6.66
CA LYS A 230 13.80 12.66 -7.34
C LYS A 230 13.55 11.16 -7.51
N ASN A 231 12.60 10.59 -6.77
CA ASN A 231 12.24 9.18 -6.81
C ASN A 231 10.81 8.94 -7.35
N LEU A 232 10.12 9.99 -7.81
CA LEU A 232 8.87 9.83 -8.56
C LEU A 232 9.17 9.30 -9.97
N PRO A 233 8.20 8.69 -10.66
CA PRO A 233 8.39 8.18 -12.02
C PRO A 233 8.96 9.23 -12.97
N ALA A 234 10.17 8.99 -13.48
CA ALA A 234 10.86 9.92 -14.37
C ALA A 234 10.07 10.21 -15.65
N SER A 235 9.31 9.22 -16.15
CA SER A 235 8.41 9.37 -17.31
C SER A 235 7.32 10.43 -17.06
N CYS A 236 6.85 10.55 -15.82
CA CYS A 236 5.87 11.56 -15.41
C CYS A 236 6.52 12.91 -15.13
N THR A 237 7.60 12.94 -14.34
CA THR A 237 8.24 14.21 -13.91
C THR A 237 8.90 14.95 -15.08
N ALA A 238 9.29 14.25 -16.14
CA ALA A 238 9.78 14.87 -17.38
C ALA A 238 8.67 15.62 -18.17
N ARG A 239 7.39 15.34 -17.92
CA ARG A 239 6.24 15.89 -18.66
C ARG A 239 5.32 16.77 -17.82
N THR A 240 5.51 16.76 -16.50
CA THR A 240 4.59 17.39 -15.56
C THR A 240 5.33 18.41 -14.71
N THR A 241 4.84 19.65 -14.68
CA THR A 241 5.37 20.72 -13.84
C THR A 241 4.24 21.32 -12.99
N PRO A 242 4.41 21.43 -11.66
CA PRO A 242 5.59 21.01 -10.90
C PRO A 242 5.67 19.47 -10.72
N ALA A 243 6.88 18.95 -10.46
CA ALA A 243 7.16 17.51 -10.51
C ALA A 243 6.40 16.71 -9.43
N GLU A 244 6.10 17.32 -8.28
CA GLU A 244 5.33 16.71 -7.20
C GLU A 244 3.88 16.36 -7.59
N LEU A 245 3.34 16.90 -8.70
CA LEU A 245 2.06 16.45 -9.23
C LEU A 245 2.10 14.96 -9.62
N CYS A 246 3.28 14.39 -9.89
CA CYS A 246 3.46 12.97 -10.12
C CYS A 246 3.27 12.10 -8.86
N PHE A 247 2.90 12.67 -7.71
CA PHE A 247 2.27 11.88 -6.64
C PHE A 247 0.86 11.43 -6.98
N PHE A 248 0.16 12.14 -7.88
CA PHE A 248 -1.21 11.81 -8.22
C PHE A 248 -1.26 10.81 -9.38
N PRO A 249 -2.02 9.71 -9.23
CA PRO A 249 -2.20 8.72 -10.28
C PRO A 249 -2.69 9.28 -11.61
N GLN A 250 -3.45 10.38 -11.59
CA GLN A 250 -3.92 11.08 -12.80
C GLN A 250 -2.79 11.47 -13.77
N TYR A 251 -1.59 11.76 -13.26
CA TYR A 251 -0.44 12.14 -14.09
C TYR A 251 0.47 10.95 -14.37
N VAL A 252 0.69 10.10 -13.37
CA VAL A 252 1.58 8.93 -13.51
C VAL A 252 1.02 7.94 -14.51
N ALA A 253 -0.27 7.59 -14.39
CA ALA A 253 -0.91 6.55 -15.20
C ALA A 253 -0.85 6.86 -16.71
N GLN A 254 -0.81 8.15 -17.11
CA GLN A 254 -0.69 8.56 -18.51
C GLN A 254 0.63 8.16 -19.16
N THR A 255 1.65 7.87 -18.34
CA THR A 255 3.02 7.60 -18.80
C THR A 255 3.53 6.22 -18.37
N MET A 256 2.66 5.41 -17.74
CA MET A 256 3.01 4.08 -17.26
C MET A 256 3.18 3.11 -18.42
N ARG A 257 4.23 2.29 -18.35
CA ARG A 257 4.49 1.22 -19.33
C ARG A 257 3.96 -0.13 -18.86
N THR A 258 3.95 -0.35 -17.55
CA THR A 258 3.56 -1.62 -16.94
C THR A 258 2.05 -1.66 -16.73
N PRO A 259 1.35 -2.77 -17.10
CA PRO A 259 -0.09 -2.87 -16.94
C PRO A 259 -0.54 -2.65 -15.49
N LEU A 260 -1.46 -1.70 -15.30
CA LEU A 260 -2.03 -1.32 -14.02
C LEU A 260 -3.51 -1.68 -13.97
N PHE A 261 -3.92 -2.41 -12.94
CA PHE A 261 -5.32 -2.60 -12.57
C PHE A 261 -5.68 -1.68 -11.40
N ILE A 262 -6.67 -0.82 -11.58
CA ILE A 262 -7.15 0.10 -10.55
C ILE A 262 -8.44 -0.47 -9.95
N LEU A 263 -8.40 -0.81 -8.67
CA LEU A 263 -9.58 -1.11 -7.86
C LEU A 263 -9.80 0.06 -6.92
N ASN A 264 -10.86 0.84 -7.11
CA ASN A 264 -11.15 1.98 -6.24
C ASN A 264 -12.65 2.12 -6.05
N SER A 265 -13.08 2.46 -4.83
CA SER A 265 -14.47 2.84 -4.60
C SER A 265 -14.76 4.15 -5.34
N ALA A 266 -15.91 4.19 -6.02
CA ALA A 266 -16.48 5.40 -6.60
C ALA A 266 -16.70 6.51 -5.54
N TYR A 267 -16.96 6.08 -4.30
CA TYR A 267 -17.18 6.92 -3.13
C TYR A 267 -16.20 6.54 -2.03
N ASP A 268 -14.89 6.64 -2.32
CA ASP A 268 -13.87 6.35 -1.32
C ASP A 268 -14.04 7.26 -0.09
N SER A 269 -14.27 6.64 1.07
CA SER A 269 -14.61 7.36 2.30
C SER A 269 -13.47 8.24 2.81
N TRP A 270 -12.22 7.84 2.56
CA TRP A 270 -11.07 8.65 2.93
C TRP A 270 -10.98 9.89 2.05
N GLN A 271 -11.15 9.74 0.73
CA GLN A 271 -11.14 10.87 -0.19
C GLN A 271 -12.28 11.84 0.07
N LEU A 272 -13.50 11.36 0.29
CA LEU A 272 -14.64 12.25 0.59
C LEU A 272 -14.38 13.07 1.86
N LYS A 273 -13.82 12.45 2.89
CA LYS A 273 -13.53 13.11 4.17
C LYS A 273 -12.32 14.04 4.13
N ASN A 274 -11.28 13.72 3.37
CA ASN A 274 -9.97 14.41 3.46
C ASN A 274 -9.58 15.19 2.20
N ILE A 275 -10.26 14.97 1.08
CA ILE A 275 -10.03 15.66 -0.20
C ILE A 275 -11.24 16.51 -0.56
N LEU A 276 -12.42 15.92 -0.70
CA LEU A 276 -13.61 16.66 -1.12
C LEU A 276 -14.10 17.60 -0.01
N ALA A 277 -14.36 17.08 1.19
CA ALA A 277 -14.91 17.85 2.31
C ALA A 277 -14.03 17.79 3.58
N PRO A 278 -12.74 18.17 3.50
CA PRO A 278 -11.87 18.23 4.67
C PRO A 278 -12.44 19.21 5.71
N SER A 279 -12.22 18.93 6.99
CA SER A 279 -12.75 19.79 8.06
C SER A 279 -12.24 21.23 7.99
N SER A 280 -11.06 21.46 7.41
CA SER A 280 -10.53 22.81 7.15
C SER A 280 -11.33 23.60 6.09
N ALA A 281 -12.04 22.92 5.18
CA ALA A 281 -12.87 23.53 4.15
C ALA A 281 -14.37 23.58 4.53
N ASP A 282 -14.76 22.91 5.62
CA ASP A 282 -16.15 22.83 6.12
C ASP A 282 -16.36 23.71 7.37
N SER A 283 -16.06 25.00 7.27
CA SER A 283 -16.12 25.95 8.42
C SER A 283 -17.49 26.04 9.08
N GLY A 284 -18.57 25.78 8.32
CA GLY A 284 -19.94 25.75 8.82
C GLY A 284 -20.41 24.39 9.33
N ASN A 285 -19.54 23.37 9.37
CA ASN A 285 -19.86 21.97 9.72
C ASN A 285 -21.03 21.38 8.90
N LYS A 286 -21.30 21.91 7.72
CA LYS A 286 -22.42 21.50 6.85
C LYS A 286 -22.20 20.09 6.30
N TRP A 287 -20.95 19.66 6.17
CA TRP A 287 -20.57 18.37 5.60
C TRP A 287 -20.24 17.30 6.64
N SER A 288 -20.14 17.66 7.92
CA SER A 288 -19.79 16.77 9.04
C SER A 288 -20.51 15.42 9.03
N ASN A 289 -21.83 15.42 8.85
CA ASN A 289 -22.64 14.20 8.77
C ASN A 289 -22.58 13.54 7.39
N CYS A 290 -22.68 14.33 6.32
CA CYS A 290 -22.71 13.85 4.94
C CYS A 290 -21.43 13.10 4.54
N LYS A 291 -20.25 13.62 4.91
CA LYS A 291 -18.96 13.00 4.53
C LYS A 291 -18.65 11.69 5.27
N LEU A 292 -19.40 11.38 6.32
CA LEU A 292 -19.28 10.15 7.11
C LEU A 292 -20.39 9.15 6.78
N ASP A 293 -21.56 9.65 6.38
CA ASP A 293 -22.72 8.86 5.98
C ASP A 293 -23.46 9.56 4.83
N LEU A 294 -23.31 9.02 3.63
CA LEU A 294 -23.91 9.60 2.42
C LEU A 294 -25.44 9.66 2.47
N LYS A 295 -26.10 8.85 3.31
CA LYS A 295 -27.56 8.90 3.51
C LYS A 295 -28.00 10.18 4.22
N LYS A 296 -27.08 10.88 4.87
CA LYS A 296 -27.35 12.15 5.59
C LYS A 296 -27.02 13.39 4.76
N CYS A 297 -26.62 13.21 3.50
CA CYS A 297 -26.38 14.32 2.59
C CYS A 297 -27.71 14.93 2.11
N SER A 298 -27.79 16.25 2.10
CA SER A 298 -28.80 16.98 1.35
C SER A 298 -28.65 16.74 -0.17
N ALA A 299 -29.69 17.02 -0.95
CA ALA A 299 -29.64 16.85 -2.40
C ALA A 299 -28.47 17.60 -3.08
N PRO A 300 -28.15 18.88 -2.75
CA PRO A 300 -26.98 19.56 -3.30
C PRO A 300 -25.63 18.91 -2.93
N GLN A 301 -25.52 18.36 -1.72
CA GLN A 301 -24.32 17.64 -1.29
C GLN A 301 -24.16 16.33 -2.06
N LEU A 302 -25.24 15.58 -2.27
CA LEU A 302 -25.22 14.38 -3.10
C LEU A 302 -24.82 14.69 -4.55
N GLN A 303 -25.31 15.78 -5.13
CA GLN A 303 -24.90 16.21 -6.48
C GLN A 303 -23.40 16.50 -6.54
N THR A 304 -22.84 17.15 -5.51
CA THR A 304 -21.41 17.42 -5.42
C THR A 304 -20.58 16.13 -5.29
N VAL A 305 -21.03 15.18 -4.44
CA VAL A 305 -20.39 13.86 -4.29
C VAL A 305 -20.46 13.06 -5.60
N GLN A 306 -21.59 13.10 -6.29
CA GLN A 306 -21.77 12.48 -7.61
C GLN A 306 -20.82 13.09 -8.64
N GLY A 307 -20.68 14.41 -8.67
CA GLY A 307 -19.74 15.11 -9.55
C GLY A 307 -18.29 14.68 -9.31
N TYR A 308 -17.89 14.53 -8.04
CA TYR A 308 -16.57 14.02 -7.66
C TYR A 308 -16.34 12.58 -8.17
N CYS A 309 -17.34 11.71 -8.04
CA CYS A 309 -17.33 10.35 -8.57
C CYS A 309 -17.22 10.30 -10.10
N LEU A 310 -17.99 11.13 -10.81
CA LEU A 310 -17.94 11.21 -12.28
C LEU A 310 -16.57 11.68 -12.77
N ASN A 311 -15.94 12.63 -12.08
CA ASN A 311 -14.57 13.04 -12.36
C ASN A 311 -13.61 11.84 -12.26
N PHE A 312 -13.68 11.07 -11.16
CA PHE A 312 -12.90 9.83 -11.00
C PHE A 312 -13.11 8.84 -12.15
N GLN A 313 -14.37 8.57 -12.50
CA GLN A 313 -14.70 7.63 -13.58
C GLN A 313 -14.13 8.08 -14.93
N SER A 314 -14.24 9.37 -15.26
CA SER A 314 -13.71 9.92 -16.51
C SER A 314 -12.19 9.72 -16.62
N LEU A 315 -11.48 9.91 -15.51
CA LEU A 315 -10.03 9.72 -15.44
C LEU A 315 -9.65 8.25 -15.49
N SER A 316 -10.36 7.36 -14.79
CA SER A 316 -10.06 5.93 -14.82
C SER A 316 -10.34 5.30 -16.19
N LEU A 317 -11.40 5.73 -16.89
CA LEU A 317 -11.79 5.17 -18.19
C LEU A 317 -10.85 5.62 -19.32
N SER A 318 -10.30 6.83 -19.24
CA SER A 318 -9.28 7.29 -20.20
C SER A 318 -8.02 6.43 -20.24
N HIS A 319 -7.76 5.65 -19.19
CA HIS A 319 -6.61 4.75 -19.08
C HIS A 319 -6.93 3.28 -19.38
N SER A 320 -8.20 2.93 -19.59
CA SER A 320 -8.61 1.55 -19.96
C SER A 320 -8.57 1.28 -21.47
N ASN A 321 -8.32 2.31 -22.29
CA ASN A 321 -8.33 2.25 -23.76
C ASN A 321 -6.94 2.43 -24.40
N ALA A 322 -5.86 2.29 -23.62
CA ALA A 322 -4.47 2.34 -24.10
C ALA A 322 -3.77 0.98 -23.90
#